data_AF-A0A3B9DSK7-F1
#
_entry.id   AF-A0A3B9DSK7-F1
#
_cell.length_a   1.000
_cell.length_b   1.000
_cell.length_c   1.000
_cell.angle_alpha   90.00
_cell.angle_beta   90.00
_cell.angle_gamma   90.00
#
_symmetry.space_group_name_H-M   'P 1'
#
loop_
_entity.id
_entity.type
_entity.pdbx_description
1 polymer ?
#
loop_
_entity_poly.entity_id
_entity_poly.type
_entity_poly.pdbx_seq_one_letter_code
_entity_poly.pdbx_strand_id
1 'polypeptide(L)'
;MPVISTGRYLKRESVSAEGEIHRIIKCVEEEINSSDGGSETKWILYLSDLKPLIMNATNIRRCIAAFAGDSETDNWPGKKIVVYDDDSVEFGGKVVGGVRLRAVPTKAKSKAKSKSTKLTDVDEIPF
;
A
#
# COMPACT_ATOMS: atom_id res chain seq x y z
N MET A 1 -12.53 -2.43 -25.28
CA MET A 1 -11.27 -3.22 -25.44
C MET A 1 -10.42 -2.92 -24.21
N PRO A 2 -10.04 -3.91 -23.38
CA PRO A 2 -9.15 -3.62 -22.27
C PRO A 2 -7.74 -3.34 -22.82
N VAL A 3 -7.27 -2.12 -22.62
CA VAL A 3 -5.89 -1.70 -22.93
C VAL A 3 -4.94 -2.42 -21.99
N ILE A 4 -4.50 -3.61 -22.40
CA ILE A 4 -3.49 -4.38 -21.67
C ILE A 4 -2.16 -3.65 -21.82
N SER A 5 -1.82 -2.83 -20.84
CA SER A 5 -0.59 -2.04 -20.87
C SER A 5 0.64 -2.96 -20.91
N THR A 6 1.52 -2.83 -21.90
CA THR A 6 2.72 -3.67 -22.13
C THR A 6 3.84 -3.52 -21.07
N GLY A 7 3.56 -2.87 -19.93
CA GLY A 7 4.52 -2.65 -18.85
C GLY A 7 4.52 -3.76 -17.80
N ARG A 8 5.68 -4.00 -17.15
CA ARG A 8 5.84 -4.95 -16.04
C ARG A 8 5.03 -4.58 -14.78
N TYR A 9 4.59 -3.33 -14.68
CA TYR A 9 3.93 -2.77 -13.49
C TYR A 9 2.49 -2.35 -13.77
N LEU A 10 1.68 -2.33 -12.71
CA LEU A 10 0.27 -1.92 -12.76
C LEU A 10 0.15 -0.44 -13.17
N LYS A 11 -0.72 -0.17 -14.15
CA LYS A 11 -1.08 1.19 -14.58
C LYS A 11 -2.50 1.55 -14.15
N ARG A 12 -2.79 2.85 -14.03
CA ARG A 12 -4.13 3.38 -13.73
C ARG A 12 -5.21 2.85 -14.67
N GLU A 13 -4.87 2.68 -15.95
CA GLU A 13 -5.80 2.19 -16.99
C GLU A 13 -6.30 0.76 -16.75
N SER A 14 -5.59 -0.02 -15.93
CA SER A 14 -5.94 -1.41 -15.60
C SER A 14 -6.72 -1.53 -14.29
N VAL A 15 -7.05 -0.40 -13.64
CA VAL A 15 -7.72 -0.34 -12.34
C VAL A 15 -9.04 0.41 -12.51
N SER A 16 -10.13 -0.12 -11.96
CA SER A 16 -11.41 0.58 -11.97
C SER A 16 -11.47 1.73 -10.94
N ALA A 17 -12.12 2.84 -11.31
CA ALA A 17 -12.40 3.96 -10.40
C ALA A 17 -13.27 3.55 -9.21
N GLU A 18 -14.12 2.53 -9.37
CA GLU A 18 -14.98 2.01 -8.28
C GLU A 18 -14.18 1.31 -7.17
N GLY A 19 -12.98 0.86 -7.51
CA GLY A 19 -12.04 0.19 -6.63
C GLY A 19 -12.31 -1.29 -6.45
N GLU A 20 -11.30 -2.11 -6.74
CA GLU A 20 -11.41 -3.57 -6.76
C GLU A 20 -10.62 -4.20 -5.60
N ILE A 21 -11.16 -5.28 -5.02
CA ILE A 21 -10.53 -5.96 -3.88
C ILE A 21 -9.53 -6.99 -4.41
N HIS A 22 -8.25 -6.82 -4.09
CA HIS A 22 -7.20 -7.75 -4.44
C HIS A 22 -6.49 -8.30 -3.21
N ARG A 23 -6.00 -9.54 -3.32
CA ARG A 23 -5.21 -10.18 -2.27
C ARG A 23 -3.73 -9.89 -2.48
N ILE A 24 -3.04 -9.57 -1.40
CA ILE A 24 -1.59 -9.38 -1.40
C ILE A 24 -0.92 -10.75 -1.38
N ILE A 25 -0.02 -10.99 -2.34
CA ILE A 25 0.80 -12.20 -2.43
C ILE A 25 2.12 -12.00 -1.68
N LYS A 26 2.81 -10.90 -1.96
CA LYS A 26 4.12 -10.55 -1.36
C LYS A 26 4.40 -9.06 -1.52
N CYS A 27 5.27 -8.53 -0.67
CA CYS A 27 5.80 -7.18 -0.77
C CYS A 27 7.31 -7.24 -0.64
N VAL A 28 8.04 -6.74 -1.64
CA VAL A 28 9.51 -6.78 -1.69
C VAL A 28 10.04 -5.46 -2.24
N GLU A 29 11.19 -5.02 -1.75
CA GLU A 29 11.94 -3.92 -2.37
C GLU A 29 12.69 -4.43 -3.60
N GLU A 30 12.53 -3.77 -4.73
CA GLU A 30 13.29 -4.06 -5.94
C GLU A 30 13.83 -2.76 -6.54
N GLU A 31 15.00 -2.86 -7.14
CA GLU A 31 15.59 -1.77 -7.89
C GLU A 31 14.90 -1.65 -9.25
N ILE A 32 14.16 -0.56 -9.44
CA ILE A 32 13.57 -0.23 -10.73
C ILE A 32 14.45 0.76 -11.47
N ASN A 33 14.80 0.38 -12.69
CA ASN A 33 15.47 1.26 -13.62
C ASN A 33 14.46 2.30 -14.12
N SER A 34 14.68 3.54 -13.75
CA SER A 34 13.97 4.69 -14.28
C SER A 34 14.42 4.94 -15.72
N SER A 35 13.48 5.42 -16.55
CA SER A 35 13.72 5.63 -17.98
C SER A 35 14.82 6.66 -18.28
N ASP A 36 15.25 7.42 -17.27
CA ASP A 36 16.31 8.44 -17.31
C ASP A 36 17.72 7.86 -17.04
N GLY A 37 17.85 6.53 -16.88
CA GLY A 37 19.15 5.87 -16.64
C GLY A 37 19.57 5.80 -15.17
N GLY A 38 18.67 6.15 -14.24
CA GLY A 38 18.85 5.97 -12.80
C GLY A 38 18.20 4.69 -12.28
N SER A 39 18.81 4.07 -11.28
CA SER A 39 18.21 2.99 -10.49
C SER A 39 17.55 3.57 -9.24
N GLU A 40 16.26 3.33 -9.04
CA GLU A 40 15.54 3.72 -7.82
C GLU A 40 15.06 2.46 -7.09
N THR A 41 15.48 2.27 -5.84
CA THR A 41 14.90 1.22 -5.00
C THR A 41 13.47 1.60 -4.61
N LYS A 42 12.49 0.83 -5.07
CA LYS A 42 11.08 1.02 -4.68
C LYS A 42 10.48 -0.27 -4.18
N TRP A 43 9.47 -0.11 -3.34
CA TRP A 43 8.69 -1.23 -2.84
C TRP A 43 7.73 -1.71 -3.92
N ILE A 44 7.66 -3.02 -4.12
CA ILE A 44 6.82 -3.66 -5.12
C ILE A 44 5.83 -4.58 -4.40
N LEU A 45 4.54 -4.28 -4.58
CA LEU A 45 3.44 -5.05 -4.04
C LEU A 45 2.89 -5.99 -5.10
N TYR A 46 3.01 -7.29 -4.87
CA TYR A 46 2.46 -8.31 -5.73
C TYR A 46 1.05 -8.65 -5.30
N LEU A 47 0.12 -8.57 -6.26
CA LEU A 47 -1.30 -8.83 -6.07
C LEU A 47 -1.67 -10.12 -6.83
N SER A 48 -2.74 -10.80 -6.40
CA SER A 48 -3.14 -12.08 -7.00
C SER A 48 -3.73 -11.96 -8.40
N ASP A 49 -4.56 -10.95 -8.61
CA ASP A 49 -5.35 -10.77 -9.84
C ASP A 49 -4.88 -9.58 -10.66
N LEU A 50 -3.80 -8.93 -10.23
CA LEU A 50 -3.28 -7.71 -10.85
C LEU A 50 -1.76 -7.77 -10.98
N LYS A 51 -1.27 -6.96 -11.90
CA LYS A 51 0.16 -6.70 -12.04
C LYS A 51 0.75 -6.14 -10.73
N PRO A 52 2.05 -6.37 -10.49
CA PRO A 52 2.70 -5.81 -9.33
C PRO A 52 2.64 -4.28 -9.37
N LEU A 53 2.27 -3.68 -8.25
CA LEU A 53 2.16 -2.24 -8.08
C LEU A 53 3.43 -1.71 -7.41
N ILE A 54 4.04 -0.71 -8.03
CA ILE A 54 5.11 0.05 -7.41
C ILE A 54 4.51 0.94 -6.32
N MET A 55 4.92 0.70 -5.09
CA MET A 55 4.53 1.47 -3.92
C MET A 55 5.50 2.63 -3.70
N ASN A 56 4.98 3.85 -3.87
CA ASN A 56 5.63 5.05 -3.37
C ASN A 56 5.39 5.20 -1.86
N ALA A 57 6.19 6.01 -1.16
CA ALA A 57 6.07 6.25 0.28
C ALA A 57 4.65 6.63 0.73
N THR A 58 3.90 7.39 -0.08
CA THR A 58 2.50 7.73 0.20
C THR A 58 1.58 6.51 0.18
N ASN A 59 1.78 5.58 -0.77
CA ASN A 59 0.99 4.35 -0.88
C ASN A 59 1.34 3.38 0.25
N ILE A 60 2.62 3.32 0.66
CA ILE A 60 3.05 2.55 1.83
C ILE A 60 2.34 3.05 3.08
N ARG A 61 2.37 4.36 3.34
CA ARG A 61 1.66 4.97 4.48
C ARG A 61 0.16 4.67 4.46
N ARG A 62 -0.47 4.69 3.29
CA ARG A 62 -1.89 4.35 3.10
C ARG A 62 -2.16 2.88 3.40
N CYS A 63 -1.27 1.96 2.98
CA CYS A 63 -1.34 0.54 3.35
C CYS A 63 -1.21 0.33 4.85
N ILE A 64 -0.20 0.94 5.49
CA ILE A 64 0.01 0.84 6.93
C ILE A 64 -1.22 1.32 7.69
N ALA A 65 -1.77 2.47 7.30
CA ALA A 65 -3.02 2.99 7.87
C ALA A 65 -4.20 2.02 7.62
N ALA A 66 -4.27 1.44 6.43
CA ALA A 66 -5.30 0.46 6.08
C ALA A 66 -5.20 -0.85 6.87
N PHE A 67 -4.00 -1.22 7.30
CA PHE A 67 -3.72 -2.39 8.13
C PHE A 67 -3.63 -2.06 9.62
N ALA A 68 -4.26 -0.96 10.07
CA ALA A 68 -4.31 -0.54 11.47
C ALA A 68 -2.93 -0.26 12.10
N GLY A 69 -1.99 0.26 11.32
CA GLY A 69 -0.64 0.61 11.78
C GLY A 69 0.42 -0.48 11.56
N ASP A 70 0.09 -1.56 10.87
CA ASP A 70 1.01 -2.67 10.60
C ASP A 70 2.09 -2.24 9.58
N SER A 71 3.25 -1.81 10.09
CA SER A 71 4.41 -1.43 9.29
C SER A 71 5.23 -2.61 8.79
N GLU A 72 4.96 -3.81 9.29
CA GLU A 72 5.66 -5.04 8.88
C GLU A 72 5.10 -5.57 7.57
N THR A 73 5.83 -5.34 6.48
CA THR A 73 5.47 -5.80 5.13
C THR A 73 5.36 -7.32 5.01
N ASP A 74 6.08 -8.07 5.86
CA ASP A 74 6.00 -9.53 5.97
C ASP A 74 4.65 -10.03 6.48
N ASN A 75 3.87 -9.19 7.16
CA ASN A 75 2.52 -9.52 7.65
C ASN A 75 1.41 -9.14 6.66
N TRP A 76 1.75 -8.47 5.56
CA TRP A 76 0.81 -8.11 4.51
C TRP A 76 0.35 -9.27 3.60
N PRO A 77 1.18 -10.26 3.22
CA PRO A 77 0.72 -11.36 2.38
C PRO A 77 -0.44 -12.11 3.02
N GLY A 78 -1.49 -12.35 2.23
CA GLY A 78 -2.76 -12.92 2.69
C GLY A 78 -3.83 -11.89 3.07
N LYS A 79 -3.47 -10.63 3.33
CA LYS A 79 -4.45 -9.55 3.53
C LYS A 79 -5.08 -9.13 2.19
N LYS A 80 -6.27 -8.55 2.28
CA LYS A 80 -6.99 -7.98 1.12
C LYS A 80 -6.92 -6.46 1.17
N ILE A 81 -6.78 -5.84 0.02
CA ILE A 81 -6.71 -4.39 -0.13
C ILE A 81 -7.57 -3.96 -1.31
N VAL A 82 -8.16 -2.77 -1.23
CA VAL A 82 -8.90 -2.21 -2.37
C VAL A 82 -7.98 -1.29 -3.14
N VAL A 83 -7.86 -1.54 -4.44
CA VAL A 83 -7.06 -0.77 -5.38
C VAL A 83 -8.02 0.05 -6.22
N TYR A 84 -7.87 1.37 -6.24
CA TYR A 84 -8.74 2.27 -7.01
C TYR A 84 -7.94 3.32 -7.76
N ASP A 85 -8.50 3.78 -8.87
CA ASP A 85 -8.02 4.92 -9.64
C ASP A 85 -8.43 6.23 -8.94
N ASP A 86 -7.47 7.14 -8.77
CA ASP A 86 -7.63 8.46 -8.18
C ASP A 86 -7.10 9.50 -9.19
N ASP A 87 -8.00 10.24 -9.82
CA ASP A 87 -7.61 11.23 -10.84
C ASP A 87 -6.90 12.45 -10.21
N SER A 88 -7.11 12.69 -8.91
CA SER A 88 -6.52 13.81 -8.17
C SER A 88 -5.02 13.65 -7.86
N VAL A 89 -4.36 12.58 -8.32
CA VAL A 89 -2.94 12.37 -8.05
C VAL A 89 -2.08 13.26 -8.95
N GLU A 90 -1.26 14.09 -8.30
CA GLU A 90 -0.26 14.92 -8.94
C GLU A 90 1.11 14.24 -8.94
N PHE A 91 1.77 14.24 -10.10
CA PHE A 91 3.15 13.78 -10.26
C PHE A 91 3.93 14.86 -11.02
N GLY A 92 5.04 15.33 -10.43
CA GLY A 92 5.88 16.35 -11.05
C GLY A 92 5.17 17.68 -11.33
N GLY A 93 4.22 18.09 -10.48
CA GLY A 93 3.46 19.33 -10.64
C GLY A 93 2.36 19.28 -11.70
N LYS A 94 2.00 18.08 -12.20
CA LYS A 94 0.86 17.86 -13.11
C LYS A 94 -0.07 16.81 -12.52
N VAL A 95 -1.37 17.06 -12.64
CA VAL A 95 -2.41 16.06 -12.36
C VAL A 95 -2.32 14.98 -13.45
N VAL A 96 -1.84 13.81 -13.08
CA VAL A 96 -1.67 12.67 -14.00
C VAL A 96 -2.64 11.53 -13.68
N GLY A 97 -3.29 11.60 -12.51
CA GLY A 97 -4.05 10.50 -11.96
C GLY A 97 -3.15 9.33 -11.55
N GLY A 98 -3.60 8.52 -10.60
CA GLY A 98 -2.75 7.50 -9.99
C GLY A 98 -3.51 6.41 -9.28
N VAL A 99 -2.83 5.26 -9.10
CA VAL A 99 -3.40 4.13 -8.37
C VAL A 99 -3.23 4.36 -6.87
N ARG A 100 -4.34 4.31 -6.15
CA ARG A 100 -4.39 4.41 -4.69
C ARG A 100 -4.88 3.11 -4.07
N LEU A 101 -4.51 2.96 -2.81
CA LEU A 101 -4.82 1.80 -1.99
C LEU A 101 -5.66 2.27 -0.80
N ARG A 102 -6.73 1.53 -0.49
CA ARG A 102 -7.54 1.71 0.72
C ARG A 102 -7.77 0.38 1.41
N ALA A 103 -8.03 0.44 2.72
CA ALA A 103 -8.46 -0.73 3.47
C ALA A 103 -9.70 -1.34 2.82
N VAL A 104 -9.76 -2.67 2.78
CA VAL A 104 -11.05 -3.32 2.60
C VAL A 104 -11.95 -2.89 3.77
N PRO A 105 -13.19 -2.45 3.53
CA PRO A 105 -14.14 -2.23 4.61
C PRO A 105 -14.37 -3.58 5.27
N THR A 106 -13.64 -3.82 6.36
CA THR A 106 -13.79 -5.04 7.13
C THR A 106 -15.15 -4.94 7.81
N LYS A 107 -16.13 -5.76 7.37
CA LYS A 107 -17.14 -6.21 8.32
C LYS A 107 -16.38 -7.02 9.37
N ALA A 108 -16.08 -6.33 10.46
CA ALA A 108 -15.33 -6.75 11.63
C ALA A 108 -15.15 -8.26 11.79
N LYS A 109 -13.90 -8.74 11.65
CA LYS A 109 -13.38 -9.87 12.42
C LYS A 109 -11.91 -9.65 12.77
N SER A 110 -11.74 -8.96 13.91
CA SER A 110 -10.89 -9.36 15.05
C SER A 110 -9.40 -9.69 14.88
N LYS A 111 -8.62 -9.01 15.74
CA LYS A 111 -7.30 -9.34 16.34
C LYS A 111 -6.05 -9.06 15.50
N ALA A 112 -5.31 -8.01 15.86
CA ALA A 112 -4.07 -8.15 16.66
C ALA A 112 -3.39 -6.79 16.95
N LYS A 113 -2.99 -6.63 18.22
CA LYS A 113 -1.96 -5.73 18.77
C LYS A 113 -2.11 -4.20 18.59
N SER A 114 -2.93 -3.59 19.44
CA SER A 114 -2.45 -2.41 20.16
C SER A 114 -1.76 -2.92 21.43
N LYS A 115 -0.43 -2.94 21.41
CA LYS A 115 0.40 -3.03 22.62
C LYS A 115 1.07 -1.68 22.79
N SER A 116 0.33 -0.70 23.29
CA SER A 116 0.84 0.46 24.01
C SER A 116 -0.33 1.25 24.55
N THR A 117 -0.62 1.09 25.84
CA THR A 117 -1.09 2.14 26.77
C THR A 117 -1.35 1.46 28.12
N LYS A 118 -0.41 1.61 29.06
CA LYS A 118 -0.74 2.22 30.36
C LYS A 118 0.53 2.67 31.07
N LEU A 119 0.68 3.99 31.06
CA LEU A 119 1.40 4.80 32.02
C LEU A 119 0.80 4.52 33.41
N THR A 120 1.60 4.07 34.36
CA THR A 120 1.32 4.20 35.80
C THR A 120 2.63 4.58 36.47
N ASP A 121 2.70 5.88 36.78
CA ASP A 121 3.30 6.52 37.94
C ASP A 121 4.35 5.72 38.72
N VAL A 122 5.58 6.24 38.72
CA VAL A 122 6.64 5.76 39.63
C VAL A 122 6.29 6.29 41.02
N ASP A 123 5.64 5.40 41.75
CA ASP A 123 5.42 5.41 43.19
C ASP A 123 6.70 5.78 43.97
N GLU A 124 6.56 6.81 44.80
CA GLU A 124 7.28 7.07 46.06
C GLU A 124 8.77 6.68 46.15
N ILE A 125 9.63 7.70 46.03
CA ILE A 125 10.97 7.66 46.65
C ILE A 125 10.80 8.16 48.10
N PRO A 126 10.86 7.30 49.13
CA PRO A 126 10.88 7.76 50.52
C PRO A 126 12.23 8.37 50.90
N PHE A 127 12.13 9.54 51.55
CA PHE A 127 13.05 10.28 52.43
C PHE A 127 14.57 10.02 52.36
#